data_AF-A0A1V4ZDR0-F1
#
_entry.id   AF-A0A1V4ZDR0-F1
#
_cell.length_a   1.000
_cell.length_b   1.000
_cell.length_c   1.000
_cell.angle_alpha   90.00
_cell.angle_beta   90.00
_cell.angle_gamma   90.00
#
_symmetry.space_group_name_H-M   'P 1'
#
loop_
_entity.id
_entity.type
_entity.pdbx_description
1 polymer ?
#
loop_
_entity_poly.entity_id
_entity_poly.type
_entity_poly.pdbx_seq_one_letter_code
_entity_poly.pdbx_strand_id
1 'polypeptide(L)'
;MKEADTDWLVYHHLPESAAVSTDELASRCGLALPDVEASLVRLERSCLIERNGRSVRMLSFGEALVRNQLKYEEDLPFTIENGVIKAKNRDPCQEKK
;
A
#
# COMPACT_ATOMS: atom_id res chain seq x y z
N MET A 1 -0.82 -15.44 18.19
CA MET A 1 -1.96 -14.90 17.42
C MET A 1 -1.77 -15.29 15.96
N LYS A 2 -2.81 -15.58 15.18
CA LYS A 2 -2.61 -15.80 13.74
C LYS A 2 -2.22 -14.47 13.10
N GLU A 3 -1.40 -14.51 12.05
CA GLU A 3 -0.96 -13.29 11.37
C GLU A 3 -2.13 -12.39 10.94
N ALA A 4 -3.21 -12.99 10.43
CA ALA A 4 -4.41 -12.27 10.02
C ALA A 4 -5.13 -11.55 11.18
N ASP A 5 -5.12 -12.12 12.38
CA ASP A 5 -5.73 -11.48 13.56
C ASP A 5 -4.90 -10.25 13.97
N THR A 6 -3.56 -10.37 13.91
CA THR A 6 -2.64 -9.25 14.14
C THR A 6 -2.84 -8.17 13.09
N ASP A 7 -2.92 -8.55 11.81
CA ASP A 7 -3.11 -7.61 10.69
C ASP A 7 -4.42 -6.85 10.81
N TRP A 8 -5.50 -7.55 11.16
CA TRP A 8 -6.79 -6.92 11.41
C TRP A 8 -6.71 -5.91 12.56
N LEU A 9 -6.10 -6.30 13.69
CA LEU A 9 -5.94 -5.42 14.85
C LEU A 9 -5.15 -4.15 14.49
N VAL A 10 -3.98 -4.33 13.88
CA VAL A 10 -3.09 -3.22 13.47
C VAL A 10 -3.81 -2.29 12.49
N TYR A 11 -4.49 -2.84 11.48
CA TYR A 11 -5.21 -2.06 10.49
C TYR A 11 -6.37 -1.26 11.10
N HIS A 12 -7.14 -1.86 12.01
CA HIS A 12 -8.29 -1.21 12.64
C HIS A 12 -7.92 -0.08 13.61
N HIS A 13 -6.68 -0.10 14.15
CA HIS A 13 -6.17 0.99 15.00
C HIS A 13 -5.56 2.17 14.22
N LEU A 14 -5.45 2.07 12.89
CA LEU A 14 -5.01 3.18 12.05
C LEU A 14 -6.11 4.25 11.97
N PRO A 15 -5.77 5.54 12.15
CA PRO A 15 -6.72 6.62 11.96
C PRO A 15 -7.06 6.82 10.47
N GLU A 16 -8.33 7.10 10.17
CA GLU A 16 -8.87 7.17 8.80
C GLU A 16 -8.29 8.30 7.94
N SER A 17 -7.85 9.41 8.56
CA SER A 17 -7.38 10.61 7.83
C SER A 17 -6.07 11.18 8.36
N ALA A 18 -5.29 10.39 9.09
CA ALA A 18 -4.01 10.84 9.64
C ALA A 18 -2.93 9.76 9.46
N ALA A 19 -1.69 10.22 9.35
CA ALA A 19 -0.54 9.32 9.49
C ALA A 19 -0.21 9.16 10.99
N VAL A 20 0.19 7.95 11.38
CA VAL A 20 0.58 7.59 12.74
C VAL A 20 1.98 6.98 12.73
N SER A 21 2.74 7.13 13.82
CA SER A 21 4.03 6.45 13.92
C SER A 21 3.88 4.96 14.21
N THR A 22 4.85 4.13 13.80
CA THR A 22 4.85 2.70 14.15
C THR A 22 4.84 2.49 15.68
N ASP A 23 5.62 3.28 16.43
CA ASP A 23 5.71 3.18 17.89
C ASP A 23 4.38 3.48 18.59
N GLU A 24 3.66 4.49 18.10
CA GLU A 24 2.32 4.82 18.59
C GLU A 24 1.33 3.71 18.26
N LEU A 25 1.40 3.14 17.06
CA LEU A 25 0.54 2.02 16.67
C LEU A 25 0.80 0.78 17.53
N ALA A 26 2.06 0.48 17.84
CA ALA A 26 2.44 -0.60 18.75
C ALA A 26 1.88 -0.39 20.16
N SER A 27 1.96 0.85 20.66
CA SER A 27 1.39 1.23 21.94
C SER A 27 -0.13 1.07 21.97
N ARG A 28 -0.83 1.49 20.91
CA ARG A 28 -2.29 1.37 20.78
C ARG A 28 -2.76 -0.09 20.69
N CYS A 29 -2.03 -0.93 19.97
CA CYS A 29 -2.37 -2.34 19.80
C CYS A 29 -1.94 -3.21 20.99
N GLY A 30 -1.08 -2.71 21.89
CA GLY A 30 -0.48 -3.51 22.96
C GLY A 30 0.44 -4.61 22.43
N LEU A 31 1.10 -4.39 21.29
CA LEU A 31 1.94 -5.36 20.60
C LEU A 31 3.41 -4.94 20.66
N ALA A 32 4.31 -5.92 20.51
CA ALA A 32 5.73 -5.62 20.35
C ALA A 32 5.97 -4.97 18.97
N LEU A 33 6.91 -4.02 18.92
CA LEU A 33 7.26 -3.31 17.68
C LEU A 33 7.57 -4.25 16.49
N PRO A 34 8.32 -5.37 16.66
CA PRO A 34 8.56 -6.31 15.55
C PRO A 34 7.30 -6.96 14.98
N ASP A 35 6.29 -7.24 15.82
CA ASP A 35 5.04 -7.86 15.38
C ASP A 35 4.20 -6.87 14.55
N VAL A 36 4.19 -5.61 14.97
CA VAL A 36 3.55 -4.52 14.23
C VAL A 36 4.28 -4.30 12.91
N GLU A 37 5.61 -4.27 12.90
CA GLU A 37 6.37 -4.10 11.68
C GLU A 37 6.14 -5.23 10.67
N ALA A 38 6.11 -6.48 11.13
CA ALA A 38 5.78 -7.62 10.28
C ALA A 38 4.36 -7.50 9.70
N SER A 39 3.41 -7.03 10.49
CA SER A 39 2.04 -6.75 10.04
C SER A 39 1.98 -5.63 8.99
N LEU A 40 2.67 -4.51 9.24
CA LEU A 40 2.75 -3.40 8.30
C LEU A 40 3.34 -3.82 6.95
N VAL A 41 4.35 -4.70 6.94
CA VAL A 41 4.89 -5.26 5.70
C VAL A 41 3.83 -6.04 4.91
N ARG A 42 3.00 -6.84 5.57
CA ARG A 42 1.91 -7.59 4.91
C ARG A 42 0.79 -6.66 4.42
N LEU A 43 0.39 -5.69 5.23
CA LEU A 43 -0.64 -4.71 4.87
C LEU A 43 -0.21 -3.81 3.70
N GLU A 44 1.05 -3.38 3.68
CA GLU A 44 1.63 -2.59 2.58
C GLU A 44 1.70 -3.42 1.29
N ARG A 45 2.17 -4.67 1.38
CA ARG A 45 2.15 -5.62 0.25
C ARG A 45 0.74 -5.85 -0.29
N SER A 46 -0.27 -5.79 0.56
CA SER A 46 -1.69 -5.92 0.19
C SER A 46 -2.30 -4.62 -0.33
N CYS A 47 -1.51 -3.55 -0.44
CA CYS A 47 -1.96 -2.23 -0.90
C CYS A 47 -3.11 -1.65 -0.05
N LEU A 48 -3.09 -1.87 1.26
CA LEU A 48 -4.07 -1.32 2.21
C LEU A 48 -3.58 -0.07 2.95
N ILE A 49 -2.25 0.07 3.04
CA ILE A 49 -1.59 1.17 3.74
C ILE A 49 -0.47 1.76 2.88
N GLU A 50 -0.02 2.94 3.27
CA GLU A 50 1.22 3.54 2.81
C GLU A 50 2.15 3.79 3.99
N ARG A 51 3.44 3.53 3.78
CA ARG A 51 4.51 3.93 4.69
C ARG A 51 5.32 5.07 4.10
N ASN A 52 5.55 6.11 4.89
CA ASN A 52 6.50 7.18 4.56
C ASN A 52 7.47 7.35 5.73
N GLY A 53 8.66 6.75 5.59
CA GLY A 53 9.64 6.66 6.67
C GLY A 53 9.07 5.93 7.89
N ARG A 54 8.89 6.66 8.99
CA ARG A 54 8.32 6.14 10.26
C ARG A 54 6.81 6.35 10.39
N SER A 55 6.19 6.98 9.40
CA SER A 55 4.75 7.25 9.42
C SER A 55 4.00 6.23 8.56
N VAL A 56 2.81 5.86 9.02
CA VAL A 56 1.91 4.91 8.38
C VAL A 56 0.54 5.56 8.25
N ARG A 57 -0.10 5.43 7.09
CA ARG A 57 -1.51 5.82 6.91
C ARG A 57 -2.31 4.76 6.18
N MET A 58 -3.61 4.78 6.39
CA MET A 58 -4.54 4.00 5.59
C MET A 58 -4.64 4.58 4.17
N LEU A 59 -4.74 3.71 3.18
CA LEU A 59 -5.13 4.13 1.84
C LEU A 59 -6.65 4.20 1.76
N SER A 60 -7.16 5.23 1.08
CA SER A 60 -8.54 5.23 0.63
C SER A 60 -8.80 4.07 -0.32
N PHE A 61 -10.06 3.69 -0.46
CA PHE A 61 -10.47 2.63 -1.39
C PHE A 61 -9.99 2.89 -2.83
N GLY A 62 -10.08 4.14 -3.30
CA GLY A 62 -9.59 4.53 -4.63
C GLY A 62 -8.08 4.38 -4.78
N GLU A 63 -7.29 4.80 -3.78
CA GLU A 63 -5.83 4.61 -3.79
C GLU A 63 -5.45 3.13 -3.79
N ALA A 64 -6.14 2.30 -2.98
CA ALA A 64 -5.93 0.87 -2.93
C ALA A 64 -6.22 0.20 -4.28
N LEU A 65 -7.33 0.56 -4.94
CA LEU A 65 -7.67 0.07 -6.28
C LEU A 65 -6.61 0.42 -7.31
N VAL A 66 -6.22 1.70 -7.40
CA VAL A 66 -5.21 2.16 -8.35
C VAL A 66 -3.88 1.47 -8.11
N ARG A 67 -3.45 1.29 -6.85
CA ARG A 67 -2.21 0.57 -6.54
C ARG A 67 -2.26 -0.90 -6.92
N ASN A 68 -3.38 -1.57 -6.64
CA ASN A 68 -3.55 -2.96 -7.06
C ASN A 68 -3.50 -3.07 -8.59
N GLN A 69 -4.16 -2.15 -9.30
CA GLN A 69 -4.13 -2.11 -10.76
C GLN A 69 -2.70 -1.94 -11.29
N LEU A 70 -1.97 -0.95 -10.78
CA LEU A 70 -0.56 -0.75 -11.14
C LEU A 70 0.34 -1.94 -10.82
N LYS A 71 0.05 -2.67 -9.74
CA LYS A 71 0.87 -3.79 -9.26
C LYS A 71 0.66 -5.07 -10.09
N TYR A 72 -0.56 -5.31 -10.57
CA TYR A 72 -0.94 -6.58 -11.20
C TYR A 72 -1.26 -6.46 -12.69
N GLU A 73 -1.52 -5.28 -13.22
CA GLU A 73 -1.89 -5.07 -14.62
C GLU A 73 -0.66 -4.62 -15.44
N GLU A 74 -0.04 -5.59 -16.12
CA GLU A 74 1.20 -5.40 -16.88
C GLU A 74 1.00 -4.57 -18.16
N ASP A 75 -0.20 -4.63 -18.74
CA ASP A 75 -0.56 -4.08 -20.03
C ASP A 75 -1.16 -2.66 -19.96
N LEU A 76 -1.18 -2.04 -18.78
CA LEU A 76 -1.57 -0.64 -18.60
C LEU A 76 -0.80 0.26 -19.59
N PRO A 77 -1.48 1.16 -20.32
CA PRO A 77 -0.84 2.06 -21.28
C PRO A 77 -0.06 3.20 -20.59
N PHE A 78 0.07 3.17 -19.28
CA PHE A 78 0.81 4.15 -18.49
C PHE A 78 1.54 3.49 -17.31
N THR A 79 2.54 4.20 -16.78
CA THR A 79 3.17 3.92 -15.48
C THR A 79 3.05 5.13 -14.58
N ILE A 80 3.04 4.91 -13.27
CA ILE A 80 3.03 5.97 -12.26
C ILE A 80 4.25 5.80 -11.37
N GLU A 81 5.16 6.76 -11.40
CA GLU A 81 6.39 6.77 -10.62
C GLU A 81 6.59 8.14 -9.98
N ASN A 82 6.77 8.21 -8.66
CA ASN A 82 7.00 9.46 -7.92
C ASN A 82 5.96 10.57 -8.22
N GLY A 83 4.69 10.21 -8.43
CA GLY A 83 3.62 11.16 -8.76
C GLY A 83 3.59 11.61 -10.24
N VAL A 84 4.46 11.06 -11.08
CA VAL A 84 4.47 11.33 -12.53
C VAL A 84 3.77 10.19 -13.26
N ILE A 85 2.78 10.54 -14.08
CA ILE A 85 2.12 9.62 -15.01
C ILE A 85 2.88 9.66 -16.34
N LYS A 86 3.43 8.53 -16.77
CA LYS A 86 4.12 8.36 -18.06
C LYS A 86 3.28 7.47 -18.96
N ALA A 87 2.99 7.89 -20.19
CA ALA A 87 2.44 6.99 -21.18
C ALA A 87 3.51 5.97 -21.60
N LYS A 88 3.16 4.68 -21.65
CA LYS A 88 3.98 3.68 -22.34
C LYS A 88 3.76 3.91 -23.83
N ASN A 89 4.78 4.36 -24.56
CA ASN A 89 4.72 4.39 -26.01
C ASN A 89 4.57 2.96 -26.52
N ARG A 90 3.35 2.50 -26.75
CA ARG A 90 3.09 1.45 -27.73
C ARG A 90 3.11 2.15 -29.07
N ASP A 91 4.18 2.00 -29.85
CA ASP A 91 4.16 2.39 -31.26
C ASP A 91 3.00 1.64 -31.94
N PRO A 92 1.91 2.30 -32.38
CA PRO A 92 0.78 1.60 -32.98
C PRO A 92 0.96 1.36 -34.49
N CYS A 93 2.19 1.28 -35.01
CA CYS A 93 2.40 1.26 -36.45
C CYS A 93 3.58 0.39 -36.90
N GLN A 94 3.46 -0.93 -36.75
CA GLN A 94 4.16 -1.91 -37.60
C GLN A 94 3.31 -3.19 -37.78
N GLU A 95 2.08 -3.04 -38.26
CA GLU A 95 1.40 -4.13 -38.98
C GLU A 95 0.60 -3.51 -40.13
N LYS A 96 1.11 -3.64 -41.37
CA LYS A 96 0.52 -4.47 -42.45
C LYS A 96 1.55 -4.59 -43.59
N LYS A 97 1.95 -5.83 -43.91
CA LYS A 97 2.44 -6.20 -45.24
C LYS A 97 1.30 -6.85 -46.00
#